data_AF-A0A167J3I5-F1
#
_entry.id   AF-A0A167J3I5-F1
#
_cell.length_a   1.000
_cell.length_b   1.000
_cell.length_c   1.000
_cell.angle_alpha   90.00
_cell.angle_beta   90.00
_cell.angle_gamma   90.00
#
_symmetry.space_group_name_H-M   'P 1'
#
loop_
_entity.id
_entity.type
_entity.pdbx_description
1 polymer ?
#
loop_
_entity_poly.entity_id
_entity_poly.type
_entity_poly.pdbx_seq_one_letter_code
_entity_poly.pdbx_strand_id
1 'polypeptide(L)'
;MASPLEVLSSVIGWTYFFLWSISFYAQVLLNFRRKRVDGLSLDFAWLNSYGHGSYAVFTSAMFFSSAVRRQYRERNGGHDSSVRANDVAFAVHVRCAWLRSCSFNVLSQRAPGQRLSNFNRVLLAAVTVFCLLDLTLVASAKEQVLPFLYHLSYFKLYVSIAKYVPQAWLNYQRKSTVGWSIVNILLDFSGGILSLAQLFLDSWLASDWTGVTGNPVKFGLSFLSILFDVLFILQHYVLYRHARESLKPDAEAAAPAGAGAAADETPGDEQTPLLVG
;
A
#
# COMPACT_ATOMS: atom_id res chain seq x y z
N MET A 1 -31.13 -11.26 -10.13
CA MET A 1 -29.89 -11.99 -10.48
C MET A 1 -28.88 -10.95 -10.90
N ALA A 2 -27.62 -11.07 -10.46
CA ALA A 2 -26.59 -10.13 -10.85
C ALA A 2 -26.35 -10.23 -12.37
N SER A 3 -26.14 -9.09 -13.03
CA SER A 3 -25.78 -9.09 -14.45
C SER A 3 -24.39 -9.72 -14.65
N PRO A 4 -24.08 -10.28 -15.84
CA PRO A 4 -22.74 -10.81 -16.12
C PRO A 4 -21.61 -9.78 -15.85
N LEU A 5 -21.89 -8.50 -16.07
CA LEU A 5 -20.96 -7.41 -15.80
C LEU A 5 -20.76 -7.12 -14.31
N GLU A 6 -21.79 -7.28 -13.48
CA GLU A 6 -21.67 -7.18 -12.01
C GLU A 6 -20.85 -8.36 -11.43
N VAL A 7 -21.03 -9.55 -12.00
CA VAL A 7 -20.20 -10.72 -11.65
C VAL A 7 -18.75 -10.46 -12.06
N LEU A 8 -18.51 -9.94 -13.27
CA LEU A 8 -17.18 -9.55 -13.72
C LEU A 8 -16.54 -8.51 -12.79
N SER A 9 -17.28 -7.45 -12.42
CA SER A 9 -16.81 -6.44 -11.46
C SER A 9 -16.41 -7.09 -10.13
N SER A 10 -17.21 -8.04 -9.63
CA SER A 10 -16.90 -8.77 -8.40
C SER A 10 -15.63 -9.63 -8.53
N VAL A 11 -15.45 -10.34 -9.65
CA VAL A 11 -14.27 -11.17 -9.91
C VAL A 11 -13.01 -10.30 -10.00
N ILE A 12 -13.06 -9.19 -10.75
CA ILE A 12 -11.96 -8.22 -10.82
C ILE A 12 -11.63 -7.71 -9.41
N GLY A 13 -12.68 -7.36 -8.65
CA GLY A 13 -12.60 -6.89 -7.28
C GLY A 13 -11.81 -7.78 -6.34
N TRP A 14 -12.19 -9.05 -6.29
CA TRP A 14 -11.51 -10.03 -5.44
C TRP A 14 -10.12 -10.40 -5.98
N THR A 15 -9.91 -10.36 -7.30
CA THR A 15 -8.61 -10.63 -7.90
C THR A 15 -7.58 -9.58 -7.46
N TYR A 16 -7.89 -8.28 -7.54
CA TYR A 16 -6.93 -7.28 -7.07
C TYR A 16 -6.74 -7.29 -5.56
N PHE A 17 -7.77 -7.66 -4.79
CA PHE A 17 -7.62 -7.89 -3.35
C PHE A 17 -6.49 -8.89 -3.08
N PHE A 18 -6.46 -10.03 -3.80
CA PHE A 18 -5.41 -11.02 -3.63
C PHE A 18 -4.05 -10.51 -4.12
N LEU A 19 -3.98 -9.89 -5.31
CA LEU A 19 -2.71 -9.38 -5.86
C LEU A 19 -2.05 -8.36 -4.93
N TRP A 20 -2.82 -7.37 -4.48
CA TRP A 20 -2.32 -6.39 -3.52
C TRP A 20 -2.01 -7.04 -2.17
N SER A 21 -2.81 -7.97 -1.66
CA SER A 21 -2.50 -8.60 -0.37
C SER A 21 -1.18 -9.38 -0.42
N ILE A 22 -0.93 -10.12 -1.50
CA ILE A 22 0.29 -10.91 -1.67
C ILE A 22 1.53 -10.00 -1.80
N SER A 23 1.41 -8.85 -2.48
CA SER A 23 2.54 -7.93 -2.67
C SER A 23 3.16 -7.43 -1.35
N PHE A 24 2.36 -7.35 -0.28
CA PHE A 24 2.84 -6.94 1.05
C PHE A 24 3.49 -8.07 1.85
N TYR A 25 3.24 -9.34 1.52
CA TYR A 25 3.64 -10.46 2.38
C TYR A 25 5.12 -10.78 2.34
N ALA A 26 5.79 -10.59 1.21
CA ALA A 26 7.20 -10.96 1.07
C ALA A 26 8.04 -10.35 2.20
N GLN A 27 7.93 -9.03 2.40
CA GLN A 27 8.70 -8.33 3.42
C GLN A 27 8.31 -8.72 4.84
N VAL A 28 7.01 -8.93 5.09
CA VAL A 28 6.50 -9.32 6.41
C VAL A 28 7.03 -10.71 6.79
N LEU A 29 6.94 -11.67 5.88
CA LEU A 29 7.42 -13.04 6.09
C LEU A 29 8.93 -13.08 6.32
N LEU A 30 9.70 -12.29 5.57
CA LEU A 30 11.15 -12.19 5.74
C LEU A 30 11.52 -11.67 7.13
N ASN A 31 10.88 -10.59 7.59
CA ASN A 31 11.08 -10.07 8.94
C ASN A 31 10.74 -11.13 10.00
N PHE A 32 9.62 -11.87 9.82
CA PHE A 32 9.21 -12.93 10.72
C PHE A 32 10.20 -14.10 10.79
N ARG A 33 10.79 -14.49 9.66
CA ARG A 33 11.80 -15.56 9.57
C ARG A 33 13.12 -15.13 10.21
N ARG A 34 13.59 -13.91 9.90
CA ARG A 34 14.89 -13.39 10.40
C ARG A 34 14.85 -12.96 11.86
N LYS A 35 13.68 -12.83 12.49
CA LYS A 35 13.50 -12.34 13.87
C LYS A 35 14.14 -10.97 14.15
N ARG A 36 14.36 -10.20 13.08
CA ARG A 36 14.99 -8.87 13.06
C ARG A 36 14.21 -7.97 12.11
N VAL A 37 14.21 -6.67 12.39
CA VAL A 37 13.48 -5.66 11.60
C VAL A 37 14.38 -4.62 10.97
N ASP A 38 15.67 -4.93 10.88
CA ASP A 38 16.68 -3.99 10.39
C ASP A 38 16.41 -3.60 8.93
N GLY A 39 15.88 -4.52 8.13
CA GLY A 39 15.49 -4.34 6.72
C GLY A 39 14.32 -3.38 6.47
N LEU A 40 13.58 -2.98 7.51
CA LEU A 40 12.37 -2.17 7.40
C LEU A 40 12.52 -0.88 8.21
N SER A 41 12.50 0.26 7.54
CA SER A 41 12.52 1.54 8.25
C SER A 41 11.28 1.73 9.13
N LEU A 42 11.50 2.26 10.34
CA LEU A 42 10.41 2.60 11.26
C LEU A 42 9.48 3.65 10.67
N ASP A 43 10.02 4.58 9.87
CA ASP A 43 9.22 5.57 9.15
C ASP A 43 8.23 4.89 8.22
N PHE A 44 8.70 3.91 7.43
CA PHE A 44 7.85 3.14 6.53
C PHE A 44 6.78 2.36 7.30
N ALA A 45 7.15 1.72 8.42
CA ALA A 45 6.19 0.95 9.21
C ALA A 45 5.09 1.83 9.81
N TRP A 46 5.45 2.97 10.42
CA TRP A 46 4.50 3.86 11.06
C TRP A 46 3.62 4.61 10.04
N LEU A 47 4.21 5.14 8.96
CA LEU A 47 3.44 5.78 7.88
C LEU A 47 2.42 4.81 7.28
N ASN A 48 2.83 3.56 6.96
CA ASN A 48 1.89 2.56 6.45
C ASN A 48 0.81 2.20 7.46
N SER A 49 1.14 2.04 8.74
CA SER A 49 0.14 1.76 9.77
C SER A 49 -0.92 2.85 9.83
N TYR A 50 -0.51 4.12 9.89
CA TYR A 50 -1.40 5.29 9.87
C TYR A 50 -2.21 5.41 8.58
N GLY A 51 -1.57 5.22 7.42
CA GLY A 51 -2.23 5.24 6.11
C GLY A 51 -3.26 4.12 5.96
N HIS A 52 -2.91 2.86 6.23
CA HIS A 52 -3.86 1.75 6.12
C HIS A 52 -4.94 1.79 7.20
N GLY A 53 -4.66 2.40 8.36
CA GLY A 53 -5.68 2.68 9.39
C GLY A 53 -6.74 3.68 8.90
N SER A 54 -6.29 4.82 8.39
CA SER A 54 -7.19 5.84 7.81
C SER A 54 -8.01 5.28 6.65
N TYR A 55 -7.39 4.47 5.78
CA TYR A 55 -8.10 3.82 4.68
C TYR A 55 -9.13 2.77 5.15
N ALA A 56 -8.81 1.97 6.17
CA ALA A 56 -9.75 1.00 6.75
C ALA A 56 -10.96 1.68 7.39
N VAL A 57 -10.74 2.78 8.11
CA VAL A 57 -11.84 3.59 8.69
C VAL A 57 -12.71 4.18 7.58
N PHE A 58 -12.09 4.81 6.57
CA PHE A 58 -12.80 5.39 5.42
C PHE A 58 -13.68 4.36 4.71
N THR A 59 -13.08 3.26 4.23
CA THR A 59 -13.80 2.24 3.45
C THR A 59 -14.89 1.56 4.26
N SER A 60 -14.61 1.19 5.51
CA SER A 60 -15.59 0.56 6.38
C SER A 60 -16.77 1.49 6.68
N ALA A 61 -16.51 2.76 6.97
CA ALA A 61 -17.57 3.74 7.25
C ALA A 61 -18.42 4.02 6.01
N MET A 62 -17.80 4.18 4.83
CA MET A 62 -18.51 4.38 3.56
C MET A 62 -19.37 3.16 3.17
N PHE A 63 -18.96 1.95 3.54
CA PHE A 63 -19.69 0.72 3.22
C PHE A 63 -20.80 0.39 4.23
N PHE A 64 -20.50 0.42 5.53
CA PHE A 64 -21.42 -0.05 6.57
C PHE A 64 -22.31 1.04 7.20
N SER A 65 -21.85 2.30 7.28
CA SER A 65 -22.59 3.33 7.99
C SER A 65 -23.70 3.94 7.13
N SER A 66 -24.95 3.71 7.54
CA SER A 66 -26.13 4.31 6.88
C SER A 66 -26.11 5.84 6.93
N ALA A 67 -25.61 6.43 8.02
CA ALA A 67 -25.48 7.88 8.16
C ALA A 67 -24.47 8.46 7.16
N VAL A 68 -23.32 7.82 6.97
CA VAL A 68 -22.29 8.26 6.01
C VAL A 68 -22.80 8.10 4.59
N ARG A 69 -23.43 6.96 4.27
CA ARG A 69 -24.02 6.72 2.95
C ARG A 69 -25.10 7.74 2.61
N ARG A 70 -25.93 8.13 3.59
CA ARG A 70 -26.91 9.20 3.42
C ARG A 70 -26.24 10.55 3.12
N GLN A 71 -25.26 10.95 3.94
CA GLN A 71 -24.48 12.19 3.70
C GLN A 71 -23.80 12.19 2.33
N TYR A 72 -23.32 11.03 1.88
CA TYR A 72 -22.72 10.89 0.56
C TYR A 72 -23.74 11.07 -0.56
N ARG A 73 -24.89 10.41 -0.48
CA ARG A 73 -25.99 10.55 -1.45
C ARG A 73 -26.47 11.99 -1.54
N GLU A 74 -26.64 12.67 -0.41
CA GLU A 74 -27.03 14.09 -0.35
C GLU A 74 -26.06 15.00 -1.14
N ARG A 75 -24.75 14.69 -1.12
CA ARG A 75 -23.73 15.47 -1.84
C ARG A 75 -23.53 15.05 -3.30
N ASN A 76 -23.92 13.83 -3.67
CA ASN A 76 -23.68 13.25 -5.00
C ASN A 76 -25.00 12.93 -5.71
N GLY A 77 -26.01 13.80 -5.62
CA GLY A 77 -27.23 13.68 -6.43
C GLY A 77 -28.07 12.42 -6.18
N GLY A 78 -27.96 11.81 -5.00
CA GLY A 78 -28.65 10.57 -4.65
C GLY A 78 -27.87 9.28 -4.94
N HIS A 79 -26.69 9.38 -5.56
CA HIS A 79 -25.87 8.22 -5.95
C HIS A 79 -25.14 7.58 -4.77
N ASP A 80 -24.97 6.26 -4.84
CA ASP A 80 -24.21 5.48 -3.86
C ASP A 80 -22.70 5.54 -4.10
N SER A 81 -21.93 5.36 -3.03
CA SER A 81 -20.48 5.28 -3.13
C SER A 81 -20.03 4.05 -3.92
N SER A 82 -18.94 4.20 -4.68
CA SER A 82 -18.26 3.11 -5.40
C SER A 82 -17.47 2.14 -4.52
N VAL A 83 -17.47 2.32 -3.19
CA VAL A 83 -16.82 1.39 -2.25
C VAL A 83 -17.53 0.04 -2.27
N ARG A 84 -16.76 -1.02 -2.53
CA ARG A 84 -17.25 -2.42 -2.59
C ARG A 84 -16.73 -3.24 -1.41
N ALA A 85 -17.30 -4.44 -1.22
CA ALA A 85 -16.93 -5.33 -0.13
C ALA A 85 -15.44 -5.75 -0.18
N ASN A 86 -14.89 -5.96 -1.38
CA ASN A 86 -13.49 -6.29 -1.57
C ASN A 86 -12.55 -5.12 -1.21
N ASP A 87 -12.97 -3.85 -1.36
CA ASP A 87 -12.22 -2.68 -0.88
C ASP A 87 -12.09 -2.70 0.65
N VAL A 88 -13.19 -2.98 1.35
CA VAL A 88 -13.23 -3.10 2.81
C VAL A 88 -12.37 -4.27 3.28
N ALA A 89 -12.53 -5.43 2.64
CA ALA A 89 -11.72 -6.61 2.94
C ALA A 89 -10.23 -6.32 2.79
N PHE A 90 -9.83 -5.67 1.69
CA PHE A 90 -8.45 -5.25 1.45
C PHE A 90 -7.94 -4.29 2.54
N ALA A 91 -8.69 -3.23 2.82
CA ALA A 91 -8.28 -2.20 3.77
C ALA A 91 -8.11 -2.75 5.19
N VAL A 92 -9.07 -3.57 5.66
CA VAL A 92 -9.01 -4.24 6.97
C VAL A 92 -7.87 -5.25 7.01
N HIS A 93 -7.72 -6.06 5.96
CA HIS A 93 -6.66 -7.07 5.86
C HIS A 93 -5.27 -6.43 6.02
N VAL A 94 -4.99 -5.41 5.21
CA VAL A 94 -3.67 -4.76 5.21
C VAL A 94 -3.46 -3.94 6.50
N ARG A 95 -4.50 -3.35 7.09
CA ARG A 95 -4.40 -2.75 8.43
C ARG A 95 -3.98 -3.77 9.48
N CYS A 96 -4.58 -4.97 9.47
CA CYS A 96 -4.20 -6.03 10.41
C CYS A 96 -2.75 -6.47 10.19
N ALA A 97 -2.33 -6.64 8.93
CA ALA A 97 -0.95 -6.96 8.58
C ALA A 97 0.03 -5.90 9.11
N TRP A 98 -0.28 -4.62 8.95
CA TRP A 98 0.58 -3.53 9.43
C TRP A 98 0.61 -3.38 10.95
N LEU A 99 -0.52 -3.58 11.64
CA LEU A 99 -0.53 -3.64 13.10
C LEU A 99 0.37 -4.75 13.61
N ARG A 100 0.25 -5.95 13.02
CA ARG A 100 1.11 -7.09 13.33
C ARG A 100 2.58 -6.78 13.07
N SER A 101 2.90 -6.15 11.94
CA SER A 101 4.26 -5.71 11.61
C SER A 101 4.79 -4.68 12.61
N CYS A 102 4.00 -3.69 13.02
CA CYS A 102 4.39 -2.71 14.04
C CYS A 102 4.62 -3.37 15.41
N SER A 103 3.73 -4.27 15.85
CA SER A 103 3.92 -5.04 17.08
C SER A 103 5.21 -5.86 17.02
N PHE A 104 5.46 -6.55 15.91
CA PHE A 104 6.69 -7.30 15.71
C PHE A 104 7.94 -6.40 15.74
N ASN A 105 7.87 -5.20 15.15
CA ASN A 105 8.93 -4.20 15.23
C ASN A 105 9.21 -3.76 16.67
N VAL A 106 8.19 -3.61 17.54
CA VAL A 106 8.37 -3.24 18.96
C VAL A 106 9.01 -4.34 19.78
N LEU A 107 8.70 -5.60 19.47
CA LEU A 107 9.15 -6.74 20.25
C LEU A 107 10.49 -7.35 19.79
N SER A 108 10.88 -7.12 18.54
CA SER A 108 12.08 -7.73 17.95
C SER A 108 13.33 -6.88 18.14
N GLN A 109 14.50 -7.53 18.00
CA GLN A 109 15.78 -6.82 17.99
C GLN A 109 15.86 -5.88 16.78
N ARG A 110 16.42 -4.70 17.02
CA ARG A 110 16.59 -3.61 16.06
C ARG A 110 18.05 -3.23 15.95
N ALA A 111 18.44 -2.75 14.78
CA ALA A 111 19.74 -2.16 14.56
C ALA A 111 19.97 -0.98 15.53
N PRO A 112 21.17 -0.87 16.12
CA PRO A 112 21.52 0.28 16.95
C PRO A 112 21.26 1.60 16.22
N GLY A 113 20.54 2.52 16.87
CA GLY A 113 20.22 3.83 16.30
C GLY A 113 19.00 3.90 15.37
N GLN A 114 18.34 2.78 15.07
CA GLN A 114 17.10 2.77 14.28
C GLN A 114 15.98 3.51 15.04
N ARG A 115 15.60 4.69 14.54
CA ARG A 115 14.60 5.57 15.15
C ARG A 115 13.70 6.18 14.09
N LEU A 116 12.49 6.58 14.50
CA LEU A 116 11.60 7.37 13.67
C LEU A 116 12.25 8.74 13.42
N SER A 117 12.32 9.16 12.16
CA SER A 117 12.89 10.47 11.78
C SER A 117 12.11 11.61 12.41
N ASN A 118 12.80 12.74 12.67
CA ASN A 118 12.18 13.90 13.31
C ASN A 118 11.04 14.46 12.45
N PHE A 119 11.21 14.48 11.13
CA PHE A 119 10.17 14.89 10.19
C PHE A 119 8.92 14.02 10.33
N ASN A 120 9.06 12.69 10.22
CA ASN A 120 7.91 11.79 10.31
C ASN A 120 7.29 11.77 11.70
N ARG A 121 8.07 12.02 12.76
CA ARG A 121 7.53 12.20 14.12
C ARG A 121 6.61 13.42 14.22
N VAL A 122 7.07 14.58 13.74
CA VAL A 122 6.27 15.82 13.76
C VAL A 122 5.04 15.67 12.88
N LEU A 123 5.20 15.11 11.68
CA LEU A 123 4.11 14.84 10.75
C LEU A 123 3.03 13.94 11.35
N LEU A 124 3.41 12.80 11.92
CA LEU A 124 2.45 11.86 12.52
C LEU A 124 1.77 12.48 13.75
N ALA A 125 2.49 13.26 14.55
CA ALA A 125 1.90 14.00 15.66
C ALA A 125 0.87 15.03 15.16
N ALA A 126 1.23 15.83 14.15
CA ALA A 126 0.35 16.83 13.55
C ALA A 126 -0.91 16.21 12.96
N VAL A 127 -0.78 15.10 12.21
CA VAL A 127 -1.93 14.37 11.64
C VAL A 127 -2.80 13.79 12.75
N THR A 128 -2.21 13.25 13.81
CA THR A 128 -2.97 12.73 14.96
C THR A 128 -3.76 13.84 15.63
N VAL A 129 -3.14 14.99 15.92
CA VAL A 129 -3.81 16.16 16.51
C VAL A 129 -4.92 16.66 15.60
N PHE A 130 -4.66 16.81 14.30
CA PHE A 130 -5.68 17.21 13.32
C PHE A 130 -6.88 16.26 13.34
N CYS A 131 -6.66 14.95 13.29
CA CYS A 131 -7.74 13.95 13.32
C CYS A 131 -8.55 14.02 14.63
N LEU A 132 -7.91 14.28 15.77
CA LEU A 132 -8.59 14.41 17.06
C LEU A 132 -9.46 15.67 17.13
N LEU A 133 -8.96 16.79 16.59
CA LEU A 133 -9.71 18.04 16.52
C LEU A 133 -10.93 17.90 15.60
N ASP A 134 -10.73 17.36 14.40
CA ASP A 134 -11.80 17.08 13.42
C ASP A 134 -12.85 16.12 14.00
N LEU A 135 -12.41 15.02 14.63
CA LEU A 135 -13.31 14.10 15.32
C LEU A 135 -14.10 14.78 16.45
N THR A 136 -13.52 15.76 17.15
CA THR A 136 -14.22 16.54 18.18
C THR A 136 -15.30 17.43 17.58
N LEU A 137 -15.08 18.01 16.40
CA LEU A 137 -16.10 18.78 15.67
C LEU A 137 -17.27 17.88 15.23
N VAL A 138 -16.95 16.68 14.72
CA VAL A 138 -17.95 15.65 14.39
C VAL A 138 -18.73 15.22 15.62
N ALA A 139 -18.04 14.92 16.73
CA ALA A 139 -18.69 14.51 17.99
C ALA A 139 -19.56 15.63 18.60
N SER A 140 -19.19 16.89 18.37
CA SER A 140 -19.95 18.07 18.79
C SER A 140 -21.08 18.43 17.82
N ALA A 141 -21.35 17.61 16.81
CA ALA A 141 -22.33 17.86 15.75
C ALA A 141 -22.13 19.17 14.97
N LYS A 142 -20.92 19.75 15.02
CA LYS A 142 -20.55 20.94 14.24
C LYS A 142 -20.15 20.58 12.81
N GLU A 143 -19.79 19.33 12.59
CA GLU A 143 -19.38 18.80 11.30
C GLU A 143 -19.99 17.42 11.03
N GLN A 144 -20.22 17.11 9.75
CA GLN A 144 -20.66 15.79 9.32
C GLN A 144 -19.50 14.79 9.37
N VAL A 145 -19.81 13.50 9.46
CA VAL A 145 -18.78 12.45 9.47
C VAL A 145 -18.05 12.35 8.13
N LEU A 146 -18.74 12.60 7.02
CA LEU A 146 -18.20 12.42 5.67
C LEU A 146 -16.95 13.29 5.35
N PRO A 147 -16.90 14.60 5.65
CA PRO A 147 -15.68 15.41 5.54
C PRO A 147 -14.46 14.80 6.25
N PHE A 148 -14.61 14.41 7.52
CA PHE A 148 -13.55 13.75 8.29
C PHE A 148 -13.03 12.49 7.57
N LEU A 149 -13.94 11.68 7.03
CA LEU A 149 -13.56 10.50 6.25
C LEU A 149 -12.77 10.88 4.99
N TYR A 150 -13.14 11.95 4.29
CA TYR A 150 -12.34 12.43 3.15
C TYR A 150 -10.94 12.88 3.56
N HIS A 151 -10.79 13.58 4.69
CA HIS A 151 -9.47 13.93 5.21
C HIS A 151 -8.59 12.68 5.47
N LEU A 152 -9.16 11.64 6.07
CA LEU A 152 -8.49 10.34 6.24
C LEU A 152 -8.08 9.73 4.90
N SER A 153 -8.96 9.81 3.90
CA SER A 153 -8.71 9.29 2.55
C SER A 153 -7.55 10.03 1.85
N TYR A 154 -7.47 11.35 1.99
CA TYR A 154 -6.38 12.16 1.43
C TYR A 154 -5.06 11.92 2.15
N PHE A 155 -5.10 11.72 3.46
CA PHE A 155 -3.91 11.35 4.21
C PHE A 155 -3.35 9.99 3.78
N LYS A 156 -4.21 8.99 3.47
CA LYS A 156 -3.76 7.73 2.86
C LYS A 156 -3.06 7.95 1.51
N LEU A 157 -3.58 8.84 0.66
CA LEU A 157 -2.94 9.16 -0.62
C LEU A 157 -1.58 9.81 -0.40
N TYR A 158 -1.49 10.79 0.49
CA TYR A 158 -0.24 11.42 0.89
C TYR A 158 0.80 10.38 1.35
N VAL A 159 0.42 9.45 2.24
CA VAL A 159 1.30 8.38 2.71
C VAL A 159 1.86 7.55 1.54
N SER A 160 1.08 7.36 0.47
CA SER A 160 1.53 6.61 -0.71
C SER A 160 2.64 7.37 -1.44
N ILE A 161 2.44 8.67 -1.67
CA ILE A 161 3.46 9.56 -2.28
C ILE A 161 4.71 9.66 -1.40
N ALA A 162 4.53 9.84 -0.08
CA ALA A 162 5.61 10.01 0.89
C ALA A 162 6.53 8.78 1.00
N LYS A 163 6.10 7.62 0.50
CA LYS A 163 6.93 6.41 0.40
C LYS A 163 7.54 6.26 -0.99
N TYR A 164 6.72 6.42 -2.04
CA TYR A 164 7.17 6.14 -3.40
C TYR A 164 8.16 7.16 -3.93
N VAL A 165 8.00 8.45 -3.59
CA VAL A 165 8.92 9.52 -4.05
C VAL A 165 10.34 9.31 -3.49
N PRO A 166 10.55 9.13 -2.17
CA PRO A 166 11.88 8.84 -1.65
C PRO A 166 12.48 7.56 -2.24
N GLN A 167 11.66 6.52 -2.47
CA GLN A 167 12.15 5.28 -3.07
C GLN A 167 12.63 5.50 -4.51
N ALA A 168 11.86 6.23 -5.32
CA ALA A 168 12.24 6.55 -6.70
C ALA A 168 13.54 7.37 -6.74
N TRP A 169 13.69 8.31 -5.81
CA TRP A 169 14.88 9.12 -5.65
C TRP A 169 16.10 8.32 -5.19
N LEU A 170 15.92 7.40 -4.23
CA LEU A 170 16.98 6.50 -3.78
C LEU A 170 17.47 5.58 -4.90
N ASN A 171 16.55 5.01 -5.68
CA ASN A 171 16.91 4.22 -6.86
C ASN A 171 17.70 5.07 -7.87
N TYR A 172 17.30 6.35 -8.05
CA TYR A 172 18.01 7.28 -8.91
C TYR A 172 19.41 7.65 -8.41
N GLN A 173 19.59 7.85 -7.11
CA GLN A 173 20.91 8.13 -6.53
C GLN A 173 21.83 6.92 -6.59
N ARG A 174 21.32 5.74 -6.21
CA ARG A 174 22.10 4.50 -6.17
C ARG A 174 22.37 3.93 -7.56
N LYS A 175 21.62 4.38 -8.57
CA LYS A 175 21.62 3.80 -9.93
C LYS A 175 21.40 2.29 -9.90
N SER A 176 20.60 1.82 -8.94
CA SER A 176 20.36 0.41 -8.68
C SER A 176 18.98 0.24 -8.06
N THR A 177 18.36 -0.91 -8.36
CA THR A 177 17.11 -1.38 -7.73
C THR A 177 17.31 -2.71 -7.01
N VAL A 178 18.56 -3.10 -6.76
CA VAL A 178 18.88 -4.28 -5.93
C VAL A 178 18.50 -3.97 -4.48
N GLY A 179 17.89 -4.93 -3.78
CA GLY A 179 17.46 -4.74 -2.39
C GLY A 179 15.97 -4.99 -2.13
N TRP A 180 15.15 -5.20 -3.18
CA TRP A 180 13.71 -5.40 -3.05
C TRP A 180 13.13 -6.23 -4.19
N SER A 181 12.06 -6.97 -3.90
CA SER A 181 11.42 -7.88 -4.84
C SER A 181 10.64 -7.13 -5.91
N ILE A 182 11.10 -7.21 -7.17
CA ILE A 182 10.37 -6.67 -8.34
C ILE A 182 9.00 -7.33 -8.51
N VAL A 183 8.83 -8.57 -8.04
CA VAL A 183 7.53 -9.27 -8.09
C VAL A 183 6.47 -8.51 -7.29
N ASN A 184 6.85 -7.89 -6.17
CA ASN A 184 5.90 -7.08 -5.39
C ASN A 184 5.37 -5.90 -6.21
N ILE A 185 6.22 -5.27 -7.02
CA ILE A 185 5.83 -4.16 -7.90
C ILE A 185 4.94 -4.61 -9.05
N LEU A 186 5.25 -5.76 -9.66
CA LEU A 186 4.40 -6.31 -10.71
C LEU A 186 3.00 -6.68 -10.18
N LEU A 187 2.92 -7.20 -8.95
CA LEU A 187 1.67 -7.48 -8.26
C LEU A 187 0.93 -6.19 -7.87
N ASP A 188 1.63 -5.16 -7.37
CA ASP A 188 1.05 -3.85 -7.05
C ASP A 188 0.45 -3.19 -8.29
N PHE A 189 1.22 -3.18 -9.39
CA PHE A 189 0.81 -2.67 -10.70
C PHE A 189 -0.44 -3.37 -11.23
N SER A 190 -0.44 -4.71 -11.20
CA SER A 190 -1.57 -5.51 -11.67
C SER A 190 -2.82 -5.27 -10.82
N GLY A 191 -2.65 -5.18 -9.49
CA GLY A 191 -3.73 -4.84 -8.58
C GLY A 191 -4.27 -3.41 -8.83
N GLY A 192 -3.39 -2.45 -9.09
CA GLY A 192 -3.75 -1.08 -9.44
C GLY A 192 -4.58 -0.99 -10.72
N ILE A 193 -4.16 -1.69 -11.78
CA ILE A 193 -4.92 -1.76 -13.04
C ILE A 193 -6.32 -2.34 -12.80
N LEU A 194 -6.41 -3.47 -12.09
CA LEU A 194 -7.69 -4.14 -11.85
C LEU A 194 -8.60 -3.32 -10.94
N SER A 195 -8.07 -2.66 -9.90
CA SER A 195 -8.83 -1.76 -9.04
C SER A 195 -9.41 -0.58 -9.82
N LEU A 196 -8.62 0.02 -10.72
CA LEU A 196 -9.08 1.10 -11.59
C LEU A 196 -10.11 0.61 -12.62
N ALA A 197 -9.90 -0.58 -13.20
CA ALA A 197 -10.83 -1.20 -14.13
C ALA A 197 -12.17 -1.51 -13.45
N GLN A 198 -12.17 -2.03 -12.22
CA GLN A 198 -13.40 -2.23 -11.44
C GLN A 198 -14.13 -0.91 -11.23
N LEU A 199 -13.42 0.15 -10.85
CA LEU A 199 -14.00 1.47 -10.61
C LEU A 199 -14.69 2.03 -11.88
N PHE A 200 -14.07 1.89 -13.05
CA PHE A 200 -14.67 2.34 -14.31
C PHE A 200 -15.84 1.46 -14.73
N LEU A 201 -15.75 0.15 -14.57
CA LEU A 201 -16.87 -0.76 -14.85
C LEU A 201 -18.07 -0.48 -13.95
N ASP A 202 -17.84 -0.26 -12.65
CA ASP A 202 -18.89 0.09 -11.69
C ASP A 202 -19.55 1.43 -12.02
N SER A 203 -18.75 2.44 -12.38
CA SER A 203 -19.25 3.76 -12.78
C SER A 203 -20.09 3.67 -14.06
N TRP A 204 -19.64 2.86 -15.03
CA TRP A 204 -20.38 2.59 -16.26
C TRP A 204 -21.73 1.91 -15.98
N LEU A 205 -21.73 0.86 -15.16
CA LEU A 205 -22.96 0.13 -14.78
C LEU A 205 -23.95 1.01 -14.02
N ALA A 206 -23.45 1.90 -13.17
CA ALA A 206 -24.26 2.86 -12.43
C ALA A 206 -24.76 4.04 -13.29
N SER A 207 -24.27 4.17 -14.54
CA SER A 207 -24.43 5.38 -15.38
C SER A 207 -24.06 6.66 -14.62
N ASP A 208 -23.09 6.55 -13.72
CA ASP A 208 -22.69 7.59 -12.78
C ASP A 208 -21.17 7.59 -12.60
N TRP A 209 -20.55 8.70 -12.97
CA TRP A 209 -19.11 8.90 -12.84
C TRP A 209 -18.71 9.60 -11.55
N THR A 210 -19.68 10.08 -10.76
CA THR A 210 -19.39 10.69 -9.45
C THR A 210 -18.78 9.67 -8.48
N GLY A 211 -18.97 8.37 -8.72
CA GLY A 211 -18.27 7.29 -8.02
C GLY A 211 -16.73 7.33 -8.17
N VAL A 212 -16.21 7.89 -9.26
CA VAL A 212 -14.76 8.08 -9.48
C VAL A 212 -14.22 9.20 -8.59
N THR A 213 -14.93 10.33 -8.53
CA THR A 213 -14.53 11.51 -7.74
C THR A 213 -14.88 11.37 -6.26
N GLY A 214 -15.96 10.65 -5.93
CA GLY A 214 -16.45 10.46 -4.58
C GLY A 214 -15.79 9.29 -3.82
N ASN A 215 -14.94 8.52 -4.49
CA ASN A 215 -13.97 7.63 -3.84
C ASN A 215 -12.55 8.04 -4.24
N PRO A 216 -12.10 9.24 -3.80
CA PRO A 216 -10.84 9.83 -4.26
C PRO A 216 -9.65 8.94 -3.90
N VAL A 217 -9.74 8.18 -2.81
CA VAL A 217 -8.68 7.25 -2.41
C VAL A 217 -8.60 6.03 -3.31
N LYS A 218 -9.70 5.42 -3.77
CA LYS A 218 -9.61 4.26 -4.67
C LYS A 218 -9.02 4.66 -6.02
N PHE A 219 -9.54 5.74 -6.61
CA PHE A 219 -9.01 6.29 -7.85
C PHE A 219 -7.54 6.70 -7.68
N GLY A 220 -7.26 7.56 -6.71
CA GLY A 220 -5.92 8.11 -6.47
C GLY A 220 -4.90 7.04 -6.11
N LEU A 221 -5.27 6.04 -5.30
CA LEU A 221 -4.37 4.96 -4.92
C LEU A 221 -4.02 4.09 -6.12
N SER A 222 -5.02 3.73 -6.93
CA SER A 222 -4.81 2.93 -8.14
C SER A 222 -3.94 3.69 -9.15
N PHE A 223 -4.23 4.97 -9.37
CA PHE A 223 -3.46 5.83 -10.27
C PHE A 223 -2.01 6.01 -9.81
N LEU A 224 -1.80 6.35 -8.53
CA LEU A 224 -0.46 6.54 -7.97
C LEU A 224 0.34 5.24 -7.98
N SER A 225 -0.26 4.09 -7.64
CA SER A 225 0.40 2.79 -7.75
C SER A 225 0.85 2.55 -9.19
N ILE A 226 -0.05 2.60 -10.17
CA ILE A 226 0.29 2.41 -11.59
C ILE A 226 1.44 3.32 -12.04
N LEU A 227 1.37 4.62 -11.70
CA LEU A 227 2.37 5.61 -12.09
C LEU A 227 3.76 5.29 -11.51
N PHE A 228 3.85 5.04 -10.20
CA PHE A 228 5.13 4.74 -9.56
C PHE A 228 5.64 3.34 -9.91
N ASP A 229 4.76 2.37 -10.10
CA ASP A 229 5.15 1.02 -10.49
C ASP A 229 5.75 1.01 -11.90
N VAL A 230 5.17 1.75 -12.85
CA VAL A 230 5.79 1.95 -14.17
C VAL A 230 7.18 2.57 -14.03
N LEU A 231 7.32 3.60 -13.20
CA LEU A 231 8.62 4.21 -12.93
C LEU A 231 9.62 3.19 -12.36
N PHE A 232 9.21 2.36 -11.40
CA PHE A 232 10.07 1.34 -10.80
C PHE A 232 10.42 0.21 -11.77
N ILE A 233 9.50 -0.22 -12.61
CA ILE A 233 9.72 -1.20 -13.68
C ILE A 233 10.74 -0.65 -14.69
N LEU A 234 10.60 0.61 -15.10
CA LEU A 234 11.58 1.27 -15.98
C LEU A 234 12.95 1.40 -15.31
N GLN A 235 13.00 1.78 -14.04
CA GLN A 235 14.24 1.80 -13.27
C GLN A 235 14.89 0.42 -13.19
N HIS A 236 14.11 -0.65 -12.99
CA HIS A 236 14.60 -2.01 -12.78
C HIS A 236 15.06 -2.72 -14.06
N TYR A 237 14.28 -2.64 -15.14
CA TYR A 237 14.56 -3.39 -16.37
C TYR A 237 15.30 -2.59 -17.43
N VAL A 238 15.17 -1.26 -17.44
CA VAL A 238 15.73 -0.41 -18.50
C VAL A 238 16.93 0.38 -17.99
N LEU A 239 16.72 1.25 -16.99
CA LEU A 239 17.74 2.23 -16.60
C LEU A 239 18.90 1.62 -15.80
N TYR A 240 18.62 0.69 -14.88
CA TYR A 240 19.60 0.16 -13.94
C TYR A 240 19.85 -1.34 -14.08
N ARG A 241 19.62 -1.90 -15.27
CA ARG A 241 19.85 -3.33 -15.56
C ARG A 241 21.28 -3.79 -15.24
N HIS A 242 22.26 -2.90 -15.44
CA HIS A 242 23.68 -3.20 -15.27
C HIS A 242 24.07 -3.50 -13.82
N ALA A 243 23.42 -2.83 -12.85
CA ALA A 243 23.66 -3.09 -11.43
C ALA A 243 23.22 -4.50 -10.98
N ARG A 244 22.31 -5.14 -11.73
CA ARG A 244 21.91 -6.54 -11.53
C ARG A 244 22.84 -7.50 -12.27
N GLU A 245 23.26 -7.13 -13.47
CA GLU A 245 24.22 -7.92 -14.26
C GLU A 245 25.57 -8.05 -13.54
N SER A 246 26.00 -7.04 -12.79
CA SER A 246 27.23 -7.08 -11.99
C SER A 246 27.19 -8.00 -10.76
N LEU A 247 26.02 -8.50 -10.36
CA LEU A 247 25.89 -9.47 -9.25
C LEU A 247 25.95 -10.93 -9.70
N LYS A 248 25.76 -11.18 -10.99
CA LYS A 248 25.86 -12.51 -11.60
C LYS A 248 27.29 -13.07 -11.77
N PRO A 249 28.38 -12.29 -11.94
CA PRO A 249 29.69 -12.84 -12.28
C PRO A 249 30.30 -13.71 -11.18
N ASP A 250 29.96 -13.47 -9.92
CA ASP A 250 30.55 -14.19 -8.78
C ASP A 250 29.74 -15.45 -8.39
N ALA A 251 28.46 -15.54 -8.78
CA ALA A 251 27.62 -16.70 -8.50
C ALA A 251 27.94 -17.90 -9.42
N GLU A 252 28.40 -17.66 -10.66
CA GLU A 252 28.87 -18.70 -11.57
C GLU A 252 30.31 -19.13 -11.29
N ALA A 253 31.14 -18.27 -10.68
CA ALA A 253 32.52 -18.60 -10.30
C ALA A 253 32.63 -19.38 -8.98
N ALA A 254 31.59 -19.36 -8.13
CA ALA A 254 31.57 -20.01 -6.82
C ALA A 254 30.92 -21.41 -6.80
N ALA A 255 30.44 -21.93 -7.94
CA ALA A 255 29.92 -23.30 -8.02
C ALA A 255 31.09 -24.30 -8.11
N PRO A 256 31.32 -25.18 -7.10
CA PRO A 256 32.28 -26.25 -7.26
C PRO A 256 31.68 -27.31 -8.19
N ALA A 257 32.46 -27.73 -9.19
CA ALA A 257 32.15 -28.90 -9.98
C ALA A 257 32.12 -30.15 -9.09
N GLY A 258 30.92 -30.68 -8.85
CA GLY A 258 30.70 -32.05 -8.39
C GLY A 258 30.43 -32.24 -6.90
N ALA A 259 29.17 -32.47 -6.54
CA ALA A 259 28.70 -33.54 -5.63
C ALA A 259 27.19 -33.35 -5.39
N GLY A 260 26.40 -34.39 -5.65
CA GLY A 260 24.99 -34.40 -5.32
C GLY A 260 24.77 -34.56 -3.81
N ALA A 261 23.88 -33.75 -3.23
CA ALA A 261 23.00 -34.05 -2.11
C ALA A 261 22.14 -32.82 -1.80
N ALA A 262 20.90 -33.06 -1.39
CA ALA A 262 19.90 -32.06 -1.04
C ALA A 262 20.41 -30.98 -0.06
N ALA A 263 20.18 -29.71 -0.39
CA ALA A 263 20.25 -28.61 0.57
C ALA A 263 19.31 -27.48 0.14
N ASP A 264 18.50 -27.06 1.12
CA ASP A 264 17.59 -25.93 1.19
C ASP A 264 18.18 -24.65 0.54
N GLU A 265 17.68 -24.27 -0.63
CA GLU A 265 18.02 -22.99 -1.27
C GLU A 265 17.39 -21.85 -0.46
N THR A 266 18.19 -21.28 0.45
CA THR A 266 17.94 -19.92 0.93
C THR A 266 18.54 -18.96 -0.10
N PRO A 267 17.73 -18.09 -0.75
CA PRO A 267 18.27 -17.13 -1.68
C PRO A 267 19.19 -16.16 -0.94
N GLY A 268 20.36 -15.95 -1.53
CA GLY A 268 21.41 -15.05 -1.05
C GLY A 268 20.89 -13.67 -0.67
N ASP A 269 21.58 -13.09 0.30
CA ASP A 269 21.21 -11.91 1.06
C ASP A 269 21.06 -10.63 0.19
N GLU A 270 19.89 -10.48 -0.45
CA GLU A 270 19.58 -9.36 -1.35
C GLU A 270 18.80 -8.24 -0.63
N GLN A 271 19.04 -8.00 0.67
CA GLN A 271 18.23 -7.06 1.45
C GLN A 271 19.04 -6.20 2.42
N THR A 272 19.76 -5.23 1.86
CA THR A 272 20.16 -4.05 2.62
C THR A 272 18.92 -3.18 2.85
N PRO A 273 18.66 -2.69 4.07
CA PRO A 273 17.45 -1.92 4.40
C PRO A 273 17.24 -0.70 3.50
N LEU A 274 16.00 -0.52 3.04
CA LEU A 274 15.57 0.71 2.37
C LEU A 274 15.03 1.70 3.40
N LEU A 275 15.54 2.93 3.28
CA LEU A 275 15.40 4.10 4.17
C LEU A 275 16.31 4.06 5.40
N VAL A 276 17.63 4.05 5.17
CA VAL A 276 18.55 4.80 6.02
C VAL A 276 18.62 6.20 5.42
N GLY A 277 17.75 7.07 5.93
CA GLY A 277 17.98 8.52 5.94
C GLY A 277 18.57 8.90 7.29
#